data_AF-A0A0M5JCD3-F1
#
_entry.id   AF-A0A0M5JCD3-F1
#
_cell.length_a   1.000
_cell.length_b   1.000
_cell.length_c   1.000
_cell.angle_alpha   90.00
_cell.angle_beta   90.00
_cell.angle_gamma   90.00
#
_symmetry.space_group_name_H-M   'P 1'
#
loop_
_entity.id
_entity.type
_entity.pdbx_description
1 polymer ?
#
loop_
_entity_poly.entity_id
_entity_poly.type
_entity_poly.pdbx_seq_one_letter_code
_entity_poly.pdbx_strand_id
1 'polypeptide(L)'
;MEEQVINLGTRLAEALDKSSYSWVSTKITQAKEKKEEGEKQLIYDEIISNLLQDKMELEMVAREYKALYEKITISDDDIEHLQKTIKHVVELFSTSPTLNSGQVEVLISLVNKDTLKTMQLLGFNYKEAIGQPLTEVCASAIHRSLGGGKNGGGKNQKNR
;
A
#
# COMPACT_ATOMS: atom_id res chain seq x y z
N MET A 1 5.66 -9.01 -1.38
CA MET A 1 6.28 -7.72 -0.96
C MET A 1 7.76 -7.68 -1.29
N GLU A 2 8.54 -8.70 -0.91
CA GLU A 2 9.98 -8.76 -1.20
C GLU A 2 10.31 -8.65 -2.70
N GLU A 3 9.58 -9.37 -3.56
CA GLU A 3 9.77 -9.32 -5.02
C GLU A 3 9.54 -7.92 -5.61
N GLN A 4 8.56 -7.16 -5.09
CA GLN A 4 8.27 -5.80 -5.54
C GLN A 4 9.36 -4.81 -5.11
N VAL A 5 9.92 -4.97 -3.91
CA VAL A 5 11.03 -4.14 -3.41
C VAL A 5 12.33 -4.41 -4.18
N ILE A 6 12.58 -5.68 -4.54
CA ILE A 6 13.73 -6.07 -5.38
C ILE A 6 13.58 -5.52 -6.80
N ASN A 7 12.38 -5.58 -7.38
CA ASN A 7 12.10 -4.99 -8.69
C ASN A 7 12.30 -3.46 -8.69
N LEU A 8 11.82 -2.77 -7.66
CA LEU A 8 12.06 -1.33 -7.52
C LEU A 8 13.55 -0.99 -7.35
N GLY A 9 14.29 -1.79 -6.59
CA GLY A 9 15.73 -1.60 -6.40
C GLY A 9 16.53 -1.81 -7.68
N THR A 10 16.15 -2.78 -8.51
CA THR A 10 16.78 -3.01 -9.82
C THR A 10 16.49 -1.87 -10.79
N ARG A 11 15.24 -1.38 -10.87
CA ARG A 11 14.88 -0.21 -11.70
C ARG A 11 15.61 1.06 -11.25
N LEU A 12 15.78 1.25 -9.94
CA LEU A 12 16.56 2.36 -9.38
C LEU A 12 18.04 2.27 -9.79
N ALA A 13 18.65 1.09 -9.67
CA ALA A 13 20.04 0.88 -10.07
C ALA A 13 20.24 1.13 -11.57
N GLU A 14 19.33 0.62 -12.42
CA GLU A 14 19.37 0.84 -13.87
C GLU A 14 19.25 2.31 -14.27
N ALA A 15 18.39 3.08 -13.59
CA ALA A 15 18.23 4.52 -13.86
C ALA A 15 19.47 5.34 -13.43
N LEU A 16 20.15 4.92 -12.36
CA LEU A 16 21.36 5.58 -11.86
C LEU A 16 22.61 5.26 -12.72
N ASP A 17 22.69 4.05 -13.27
CA ASP A 17 23.79 3.68 -14.16
C ASP A 17 23.75 4.45 -15.50
N LYS A 18 22.54 4.63 -16.06
CA LYS A 18 22.32 5.32 -17.35
C LYS A 18 22.61 6.83 -17.32
N SER A 19 22.31 7.50 -16.22
CA SER A 19 22.53 8.94 -16.02
C SER A 19 23.84 9.28 -15.31
N SER A 20 24.74 8.31 -15.15
CA SER A 20 25.98 8.51 -14.39
C SER A 20 26.80 9.71 -14.89
N TYR A 21 27.46 10.39 -13.95
CA TYR A 21 28.32 11.54 -14.25
C TYR A 21 29.38 11.21 -15.32
N SER A 22 29.91 9.98 -15.31
CA SER A 22 30.84 9.49 -16.32
C SER A 22 30.20 9.50 -17.70
N TRP A 23 29.01 8.93 -17.88
CA TRP A 23 28.28 8.92 -19.16
C TRP A 23 28.05 10.35 -19.70
N VAL A 24 27.53 11.25 -18.86
CA VAL A 24 27.28 12.65 -19.25
C VAL A 24 28.60 13.34 -19.64
N SER A 25 29.66 13.16 -18.84
CA SER A 25 30.97 13.79 -19.10
C SER A 25 31.61 13.28 -20.39
N THR A 26 31.46 11.99 -20.71
CA THR A 26 31.92 11.39 -21.96
C THR A 26 31.17 11.97 -23.15
N LYS A 27 29.83 12.06 -23.08
CA LYS A 27 29.01 12.66 -24.15
C LYS A 27 29.31 14.15 -24.36
N ILE A 28 29.51 14.91 -23.28
CA ILE A 28 29.94 16.32 -23.39
C ILE A 28 31.32 16.44 -24.04
N THR A 29 32.24 15.52 -23.74
CA THR A 29 33.56 15.50 -24.36
C THR A 29 33.47 15.19 -25.85
N GLN A 30 32.64 14.21 -26.23
CA GLN A 30 32.34 13.90 -27.64
C GLN A 30 31.73 15.09 -28.37
N ALA A 31 30.80 15.83 -27.75
CA ALA A 31 30.23 17.04 -28.34
C ALA A 31 31.30 18.12 -28.56
N LYS A 32 32.26 18.27 -27.64
CA LYS A 32 33.35 19.24 -27.78
C LYS A 32 34.33 18.90 -28.92
N GLU A 33 34.49 17.62 -29.24
CA GLU A 33 35.35 17.16 -30.34
C GLU A 33 34.70 17.34 -31.72
N LYS A 34 33.37 17.41 -31.80
CA LYS A 34 32.68 17.66 -33.06
C LYS A 34 32.88 19.10 -33.55
N LYS A 35 33.02 19.26 -34.87
CA LYS A 35 33.20 20.57 -35.50
C LYS A 35 31.88 21.20 -35.96
N GLU A 36 30.91 20.38 -36.35
CA GLU A 36 29.59 20.84 -36.78
C GLU A 36 28.67 21.14 -35.58
N GLU A 37 27.98 22.27 -35.62
CA GLU A 37 27.01 22.66 -34.58
C GLU A 37 25.79 21.72 -34.53
N GLY A 38 25.35 21.21 -35.69
CA GLY A 38 24.22 20.27 -35.75
C GLY A 38 24.49 18.96 -35.01
N GLU A 39 25.71 18.41 -35.15
CA GLU A 39 26.10 17.20 -34.41
C GLU A 39 26.20 17.45 -32.90
N LYS A 40 26.61 18.66 -32.48
CA LYS A 40 26.62 19.05 -31.06
C LYS A 40 25.22 19.11 -30.47
N GLN A 41 24.28 19.74 -31.20
CA GLN A 41 22.89 19.84 -30.77
C GLN A 41 22.27 18.45 -30.58
N LEU A 42 22.49 17.53 -31.52
CA LEU A 42 22.00 16.15 -31.39
C LEU A 42 22.52 15.44 -30.13
N ILE A 43 23.81 15.62 -29.80
CA ILE A 43 24.39 15.04 -28.58
C ILE A 43 23.82 15.67 -27.32
N TYR A 44 23.60 17.00 -27.31
CA TYR A 44 22.97 17.66 -26.17
C TYR A 44 21.51 17.26 -26.01
N ASP A 45 20.75 17.12 -27.09
CA ASP A 45 19.37 16.65 -27.07
C ASP A 45 19.28 15.20 -26.56
N GLU A 46 20.24 14.35 -26.91
CA GLU A 46 20.34 12.98 -26.39
C GLU A 46 20.61 13.00 -24.88
N ILE A 47 21.54 13.84 -24.41
CA ILE A 47 21.82 14.00 -22.96
C ILE A 47 20.55 14.45 -22.23
N ILE A 48 19.89 15.49 -22.72
CA ILE A 48 18.70 16.07 -22.09
C ILE A 48 17.56 15.04 -22.07
N SER A 49 17.31 14.36 -23.18
CA SER A 49 16.22 13.39 -23.30
C SER A 49 16.41 12.20 -22.35
N ASN A 50 17.63 11.65 -22.28
CA ASN A 50 17.94 10.55 -21.37
C ASN A 50 17.83 10.98 -19.90
N LEU A 51 18.38 12.14 -19.52
CA LEU A 51 18.26 12.64 -18.14
C LEU A 51 16.81 12.92 -17.75
N LEU A 52 16.01 13.44 -18.68
CA LEU A 52 14.59 13.66 -18.44
C LEU A 52 13.84 12.35 -18.26
N GLN A 53 14.16 11.34 -19.05
CA GLN A 53 13.57 10.01 -18.95
C GLN A 53 13.92 9.32 -17.64
N ASP A 54 15.19 9.36 -17.24
CA ASP A 54 15.66 8.79 -15.97
C ASP A 54 15.00 9.51 -14.78
N LYS A 55 14.82 10.84 -14.86
CA LYS A 55 14.07 11.59 -13.83
C LYS A 55 12.63 11.09 -13.69
N MET A 56 11.92 10.88 -14.81
CA MET A 56 10.55 10.37 -14.78
C MET A 56 10.48 8.97 -14.17
N GLU A 57 11.44 8.10 -14.51
CA GLU A 57 11.53 6.76 -13.95
C GLU A 57 11.84 6.77 -12.44
N LEU A 58 12.78 7.62 -11.99
CA LEU A 58 13.08 7.81 -10.57
C LEU A 58 11.88 8.38 -9.80
N GLU A 59 11.13 9.33 -10.37
CA GLU A 59 9.90 9.85 -9.75
C GLU A 59 8.83 8.77 -9.61
N MET A 60 8.67 7.90 -10.61
CA MET A 60 7.74 6.76 -10.55
C MET A 60 8.18 5.74 -9.49
N VAL A 61 9.45 5.34 -9.48
CA VAL A 61 10.02 4.43 -8.48
C VAL A 61 9.84 4.99 -7.07
N ALA A 62 10.10 6.29 -6.86
CA ALA A 62 9.89 6.96 -5.58
C ALA A 62 8.40 6.96 -5.16
N ARG A 63 7.47 7.19 -6.09
CA ARG A 63 6.03 7.11 -5.82
C ARG A 63 5.60 5.69 -5.47
N GLU A 64 6.13 4.68 -6.14
CA GLU A 64 5.83 3.27 -5.84
C GLU A 64 6.40 2.85 -4.48
N TYR A 65 7.63 3.22 -4.14
CA TYR A 65 8.18 3.04 -2.79
C TYR A 65 7.33 3.74 -1.73
N LYS A 66 6.94 4.99 -1.99
CA LYS A 66 6.06 5.76 -1.09
C LYS A 66 4.71 5.07 -0.91
N ALA A 67 4.10 4.59 -1.99
CA ALA A 67 2.83 3.86 -1.92
C ALA A 67 2.96 2.53 -1.15
N LEU A 68 4.07 1.80 -1.30
CA LEU A 68 4.36 0.61 -0.51
C LEU A 68 4.52 0.94 0.97
N TYR A 69 5.16 2.08 1.29
CA TYR A 69 5.31 2.55 2.66
C TYR A 69 3.99 3.02 3.28
N GLU A 70 3.25 3.90 2.59
CA GLU A 70 1.94 4.42 3.01
C GLU A 70 0.87 3.33 3.11
N LYS A 71 1.02 2.23 2.36
CA LYS A 71 0.13 1.06 2.48
C LYS A 71 0.28 0.37 3.85
N ILE A 72 1.41 0.53 4.52
CA ILE A 72 1.74 -0.10 5.81
C ILE A 72 1.52 0.87 6.97
N THR A 73 1.69 2.18 6.76
CA THR A 73 1.61 3.17 7.83
C THR A 73 0.24 3.83 7.94
N ILE A 74 -0.45 3.65 9.06
CA ILE A 74 -1.65 4.42 9.39
C ILE A 74 -1.19 5.82 9.86
N SER A 75 -1.75 6.89 9.28
CA SER A 75 -1.46 8.28 9.70
C SER A 75 -1.95 8.53 11.13
N ASP A 76 -1.37 9.51 11.82
CA ASP A 76 -1.74 9.87 13.20
C ASP A 76 -3.23 10.17 13.39
N ASP A 77 -3.83 10.84 12.40
CA ASP A 77 -5.27 11.17 12.37
C ASP A 77 -6.11 9.92 12.09
N ASP A 78 -5.63 9.03 11.21
CA ASP A 78 -6.30 7.78 10.88
C ASP A 78 -6.27 6.80 12.07
N ILE A 79 -5.22 6.82 12.88
CA ILE A 79 -5.16 6.05 14.13
C ILE A 79 -6.27 6.54 15.06
N GLU A 80 -6.41 7.85 15.26
CA GLU A 80 -7.44 8.41 16.17
C GLU A 80 -8.87 8.05 15.71
N HIS A 81 -9.14 8.09 14.40
CA HIS A 81 -10.39 7.63 13.82
C HIS A 81 -10.60 6.12 14.01
N LEU A 82 -9.56 5.31 13.83
CA LEU A 82 -9.60 3.86 14.04
C LEU A 82 -9.87 3.52 15.51
N GLN A 83 -9.23 4.23 16.45
CA GLN A 83 -9.48 4.09 17.87
C GLN A 83 -10.94 4.38 18.22
N LYS A 84 -11.50 5.48 17.69
CA LYS A 84 -12.90 5.87 17.93
C LYS A 84 -13.87 4.86 17.34
N THR A 85 -13.58 4.36 16.15
CA THR A 85 -14.41 3.34 15.47
C THR A 85 -14.38 2.03 16.22
N ILE A 86 -13.21 1.55 16.63
CA ILE A 86 -13.07 0.30 17.40
C ILE A 86 -13.73 0.44 18.78
N LYS A 87 -13.57 1.58 19.47
CA LYS A 87 -14.31 1.84 20.72
C LYS A 87 -15.82 1.71 20.51
N HIS A 88 -16.37 2.34 19.47
CA HIS A 88 -17.80 2.26 19.18
C HIS A 88 -18.27 0.83 18.85
N VAL A 89 -17.48 0.08 18.08
CA VAL A 89 -17.78 -1.32 17.75
C VAL A 89 -17.74 -2.18 19.02
N VAL A 90 -16.71 -2.04 19.84
CA VAL A 90 -16.57 -2.78 21.10
C VAL A 90 -17.68 -2.43 22.09
N GLU A 91 -18.10 -1.16 22.16
CA GLU A 91 -19.26 -0.72 22.94
C GLU A 91 -20.55 -1.39 22.46
N LEU A 92 -20.77 -1.47 21.14
CA LEU A 92 -21.91 -2.20 20.58
C LEU A 92 -21.88 -3.68 20.98
N PHE A 93 -20.72 -4.33 20.95
CA PHE A 93 -20.57 -5.73 21.36
C PHE A 93 -20.59 -5.93 22.89
N SER A 94 -20.29 -4.92 23.70
CA SER A 94 -20.36 -4.98 25.16
C SER A 94 -21.79 -5.05 25.71
N THR A 95 -22.78 -4.77 24.86
CA THR A 95 -24.20 -5.06 25.15
C THR A 95 -24.55 -6.55 24.99
N SER A 96 -23.66 -7.36 24.41
CA SER A 96 -23.78 -8.82 24.38
C SER A 96 -23.48 -9.41 25.75
N PRO A 97 -24.31 -10.34 26.27
CA PRO A 97 -24.10 -10.98 27.58
C PRO A 97 -22.84 -11.85 27.67
N THR A 98 -22.06 -11.96 26.59
CA THR A 98 -20.88 -12.84 26.48
C THR A 98 -19.55 -12.16 26.80
N LEU A 99 -19.49 -10.83 26.87
CA LEU A 99 -18.24 -10.09 27.10
C LEU A 99 -18.29 -9.37 28.45
N ASN A 100 -17.38 -9.72 29.36
CA ASN A 100 -17.24 -9.02 30.64
C ASN A 100 -16.60 -7.64 30.41
N SER A 101 -17.11 -6.62 31.11
CA SER A 101 -16.66 -5.22 31.02
C SER A 101 -15.14 -5.04 31.21
N GLY A 102 -14.51 -5.83 32.08
CA GLY A 102 -13.05 -5.79 32.27
C GLY A 102 -12.23 -6.29 31.06
N GLN A 103 -12.76 -7.24 30.27
CA GLN A 103 -12.08 -7.71 29.05
C GLN A 103 -12.19 -6.69 27.91
N VAL A 104 -13.30 -5.95 27.89
CA VAL A 104 -13.55 -4.84 26.97
C VAL A 104 -12.56 -3.69 27.22
N GLU A 105 -12.31 -3.32 28.48
CA GLU A 105 -11.31 -2.30 28.82
C GLU A 105 -9.89 -2.68 28.37
N VAL A 106 -9.50 -3.95 28.56
CA VAL A 106 -8.21 -4.46 28.09
C VAL A 106 -8.10 -4.33 26.57
N LEU A 107 -9.12 -4.73 25.82
CA LEU A 107 -9.15 -4.56 24.36
C LEU A 107 -9.06 -3.09 23.94
N ILE A 108 -9.75 -2.19 24.64
CA ILE A 108 -9.70 -0.74 24.36
C ILE A 108 -8.29 -0.18 24.63
N SER A 109 -7.60 -0.64 25.68
CA SER A 109 -6.23 -0.21 25.99
C SER A 109 -5.18 -0.71 25.00
N LEU A 110 -5.38 -1.89 24.41
CA LEU A 110 -4.53 -2.42 23.34
C LEU A 110 -4.70 -1.63 22.03
N VAL A 111 -5.85 -1.00 21.86
CA VAL A 111 -6.18 -0.11 20.74
C VAL A 111 -5.71 1.33 21.06
N ASN A 112 -4.82 1.56 22.02
CA ASN A 112 -4.26 2.89 22.24
C ASN A 112 -3.30 3.33 21.10
N LYS A 113 -3.22 4.63 20.78
CA LYS A 113 -2.40 5.21 19.71
C LYS A 113 -0.95 4.80 19.85
N ASP A 114 -0.42 4.85 21.07
CA ASP A 114 0.97 4.48 21.35
C ASP A 114 1.21 2.97 21.19
N THR A 115 0.27 2.12 21.59
CA THR A 115 0.36 0.66 21.40
C THR A 115 0.29 0.31 19.92
N LEU A 116 -0.60 0.95 19.18
CA LEU A 116 -0.74 0.71 17.74
C LEU A 116 0.50 1.17 16.98
N LYS A 117 1.06 2.33 17.33
CA LYS A 117 2.30 2.82 16.72
C LYS A 117 3.51 1.94 17.04
N THR A 118 3.63 1.48 18.29
CA THR A 118 4.75 0.60 18.68
C THR A 118 4.67 -0.74 17.98
N MET A 119 3.49 -1.35 17.88
CA MET A 119 3.29 -2.56 17.08
C MET A 119 3.57 -2.32 15.59
N GLN A 120 3.18 -1.17 15.03
CA GLN A 120 3.52 -0.80 13.65
C GLN A 120 5.04 -0.66 13.45
N LEU A 121 5.75 -0.03 14.39
CA LEU A 121 7.22 0.08 14.39
C LEU A 121 7.90 -1.29 14.48
N LEU A 122 7.28 -2.25 15.15
CA LEU A 122 7.73 -3.64 15.21
C LEU A 122 7.37 -4.45 13.95
N GLY A 123 6.71 -3.84 12.96
CA GLY A 123 6.37 -4.46 11.68
C GLY A 123 4.96 -5.04 11.58
N PHE A 124 4.05 -4.74 12.52
CA PHE A 124 2.68 -5.21 12.48
C PHE A 124 1.87 -4.51 11.38
N ASN A 125 1.31 -5.28 10.43
CA ASN A 125 0.50 -4.78 9.32
C ASN A 125 -1.00 -4.82 9.65
N TYR A 126 -1.57 -3.67 10.06
CA TYR A 126 -2.96 -3.56 10.47
C TYR A 126 -4.00 -3.81 9.36
N LYS A 127 -3.67 -3.47 8.11
CA LYS A 127 -4.58 -3.73 6.99
C LYS A 127 -4.79 -5.23 6.77
N GLU A 128 -3.72 -6.00 6.88
CA GLU A 128 -3.76 -7.46 6.70
C GLU A 128 -4.30 -8.16 7.93
N ALA A 129 -3.83 -7.79 9.13
CA ALA A 129 -4.19 -8.50 10.36
C ALA A 129 -5.62 -8.21 10.85
N ILE A 130 -6.17 -7.03 10.56
CA ILE A 130 -7.50 -6.61 11.05
C ILE A 130 -8.41 -6.17 9.91
N GLY A 131 -7.92 -5.34 9.00
CA GLY A 131 -8.73 -4.75 7.92
C GLY A 131 -9.33 -5.78 6.97
N GLN A 132 -8.52 -6.69 6.45
CA GLN A 132 -8.96 -7.72 5.50
C GLN A 132 -9.94 -8.73 6.16
N PRO A 133 -9.65 -9.33 7.33
CA PRO A 133 -10.60 -10.19 8.02
C PRO A 133 -11.93 -9.51 8.31
N LEU A 134 -11.91 -8.24 8.75
CA LEU A 134 -13.14 -7.48 9.00
C LEU A 134 -13.94 -7.24 7.72
N THR A 135 -13.25 -6.94 6.61
CA THR A 135 -13.87 -6.77 5.30
C THR A 135 -14.52 -8.08 4.81
N GLU A 136 -13.84 -9.21 4.97
CA GLU A 136 -14.37 -10.53 4.61
C GLU A 136 -15.59 -10.92 5.44
N VAL A 137 -15.55 -10.67 6.76
CA VAL A 137 -16.69 -10.91 7.66
C VAL A 137 -17.87 -10.01 7.29
N CYS A 138 -17.64 -8.72 7.05
CA CYS A 138 -18.68 -7.79 6.61
C CYS A 138 -19.27 -8.20 5.25
N ALA A 139 -18.43 -8.53 4.27
CA ALA A 139 -18.89 -9.02 2.97
C ALA A 139 -19.70 -10.31 3.10
N SER A 140 -19.27 -11.24 3.96
CA SER A 140 -19.97 -12.49 4.24
C SER A 140 -21.30 -12.26 4.94
N ALA A 141 -21.37 -11.31 5.88
CA ALA A 141 -22.60 -10.94 6.58
C ALA A 141 -23.60 -10.28 5.63
N ILE A 142 -23.14 -9.38 4.76
CA ILE A 142 -23.94 -8.74 3.71
C ILE A 142 -24.43 -9.80 2.72
N HIS A 143 -23.56 -10.72 2.26
CA HIS A 143 -23.95 -11.78 1.33
C HIS A 143 -24.97 -12.74 1.95
N ARG A 144 -24.87 -13.02 3.25
CA ARG A 144 -25.86 -13.84 3.99
C ARG A 144 -27.18 -13.10 4.20
N SER A 145 -27.13 -11.79 4.43
CA SER A 145 -28.30 -10.92 4.64
C SER A 145 -29.05 -10.59 3.34
N LEU A 146 -28.32 -10.31 2.25
CA LEU A 146 -28.87 -9.92 0.94
C LEU A 146 -29.01 -11.10 -0.04
N GLY A 147 -28.23 -12.17 0.12
CA GLY A 147 -28.29 -13.38 -0.72
C GLY A 147 -29.27 -14.45 -0.20
N GLY A 148 -29.92 -14.21 0.94
CA GLY A 148 -30.93 -15.09 1.55
C GLY A 148 -32.30 -15.07 0.86
N GLY A 149 -32.33 -15.10 -0.47
CA GLY A 149 -33.55 -14.91 -1.25
C GLY A 149 -33.59 -15.67 -2.58
N LYS A 150 -33.11 -16.92 -2.65
CA LYS A 150 -33.49 -17.85 -3.72
C LYS A 150 -33.29 -19.31 -3.30
N ASN A 151 -34.35 -19.90 -2.74
CA ASN A 151 -34.81 -21.22 -3.14
C ASN A 151 -36.24 -21.47 -2.63
N GLY A 152 -37.20 -21.15 -3.49
CA GLY A 152 -38.50 -21.82 -3.50
C GLY A 152 -38.54 -22.77 -4.70
N GLY A 153 -38.99 -24.01 -4.51
CA GLY A 153 -39.42 -24.86 -5.63
C GLY A 153 -39.29 -26.39 -5.49
N GLY A 154 -40.14 -27.01 -4.66
CA GLY A 154 -40.88 -28.27 -4.85
C GLY A 154 -40.31 -29.50 -5.59
N LYS A 155 -40.33 -30.65 -4.89
CA LYS A 155 -40.81 -32.02 -5.24
C LYS A 155 -40.19 -32.97 -4.17
N ASN A 156 -40.90 -33.82 -3.45
CA ASN A 156 -41.77 -34.86 -3.98
C ASN A 156 -42.74 -35.43 -2.92
N GLN A 157 -43.84 -35.92 -3.45
CA GLN A 157 -45.03 -36.50 -2.84
C GLN A 157 -44.79 -37.96 -2.36
N LYS A 158 -45.62 -38.41 -1.39
CA LYS A 158 -46.03 -39.80 -1.08
C LYS A 158 -45.04 -40.76 -0.39
N ASN A 159 -45.33 -41.11 0.87
CA ASN A 159 -45.91 -42.41 1.29
C ASN A 159 -45.53 -42.76 2.75
N ARG A 160 -46.48 -42.67 3.68
CA ARG A 160 -47.09 -43.82 4.41
C ARG A 160 -48.01 -43.31 5.52
#